data_AF-A0A3M2SSU8-F1
#
_entry.id   AF-A0A3M2SSU8-F1
#
_cell.length_a   1.000
_cell.length_b   1.000
_cell.length_c   1.000
_cell.angle_alpha   90.00
_cell.angle_beta   90.00
_cell.angle_gamma   90.00
#
_symmetry.space_group_name_H-M   'P 1'
#
loop_
_entity.id
_entity.type
_entity.pdbx_description
1 polymer ?
#
loop_
_entity_poly.entity_id
_entity_poly.type
_entity_poly.pdbx_seq_one_letter_code
_entity_poly.pdbx_strand_id
1 'polypeptide(L)'
;MIKKTLIGLSMVLAAGTQAHAQEPDRSDWPNTIVVGTASPGGTHAIYGQGVASIISNHVGVSSSTQQTQGPTQNLVLVHGDRIDIGLTTMGPAYEAMQGELDLDPGTKYEDIRALFP
;
A
#
# COMPACT_ATOMS: atom_id res chain seq x y z
N MET A 1 1.67 42.72 65.75
CA MET A 1 2.13 42.78 64.34
C MET A 1 3.20 41.71 64.15
N ILE A 2 2.85 40.54 63.62
CA ILE A 2 3.80 39.41 63.48
C ILE A 2 3.72 38.94 62.02
N LYS A 3 4.78 39.21 61.26
CA LYS A 3 4.98 38.67 59.91
C LYS A 3 5.37 37.20 60.05
N LYS A 4 4.57 36.28 59.53
CA LYS A 4 4.92 34.86 59.42
C LYS A 4 5.49 34.58 58.03
N THR A 5 6.77 34.27 58.01
CA THR A 5 7.51 33.60 56.94
C THR A 5 6.90 32.24 56.67
N LEU A 6 6.74 31.84 55.40
CA LEU A 6 6.67 30.42 55.01
C LEU A 6 7.35 30.22 53.66
N ILE A 7 8.44 29.45 53.74
CA ILE A 7 9.24 28.88 52.66
C ILE A 7 8.38 27.76 52.04
N GLY A 8 8.03 27.90 50.76
CA GLY A 8 7.32 26.89 49.98
C GLY A 8 8.26 26.15 49.04
N LEU A 9 8.71 24.97 49.46
CA LEU A 9 9.45 24.01 48.64
C LEU A 9 8.60 23.60 47.43
N SER A 10 8.96 24.08 46.24
CA SER A 10 8.25 23.74 45.00
C SER A 10 8.86 22.46 44.42
N MET A 11 8.22 21.33 44.68
CA MET A 11 8.55 20.04 44.09
C MET A 11 8.04 20.03 42.63
N VAL A 12 8.94 20.25 41.67
CA VAL A 12 8.61 20.18 40.24
C VAL A 12 8.31 18.73 39.88
N LEU A 13 7.04 18.42 39.68
CA LEU A 13 6.59 17.15 39.10
C LEU A 13 6.99 17.17 37.61
N ALA A 14 8.11 16.53 37.28
CA ALA A 14 8.44 16.18 35.91
C ALA A 14 7.47 15.08 35.46
N ALA A 15 6.27 15.47 35.03
CA ALA A 15 5.36 14.61 34.31
C ALA A 15 6.01 14.28 32.96
N GLY A 16 6.66 13.12 32.89
CA GLY A 16 7.19 12.58 31.65
C GLY A 16 6.06 12.52 30.62
N THR A 17 6.17 13.30 29.55
CA THR A 17 5.31 13.19 28.38
C THR A 17 5.49 11.81 27.80
N GLN A 18 4.56 10.91 28.10
CA GLN A 18 4.42 9.66 27.38
C GLN A 18 4.02 10.02 25.95
N ALA A 19 4.97 9.97 25.03
CA ALA A 19 4.70 10.06 23.61
C ALA A 19 3.92 8.80 23.22
N HIS A 20 2.59 8.88 23.28
CA HIS A 20 1.73 7.90 22.65
C HIS A 20 1.98 7.99 21.14
N ALA A 21 2.44 6.91 20.54
CA ALA A 21 2.48 6.80 19.09
C ALA A 21 1.05 6.98 18.58
N GLN A 22 0.81 8.05 17.84
CA GLN A 22 -0.49 8.30 17.23
C GLN A 22 -0.72 7.22 16.17
N GLU A 23 -1.86 6.54 16.25
CA GLU A 23 -2.24 5.56 15.22
C GLU A 23 -2.32 6.29 13.87
N PRO A 24 -1.81 5.71 12.77
CA PRO A 24 -1.88 6.35 11.46
C PRO A 24 -3.33 6.65 11.10
N ASP A 25 -3.59 7.84 10.58
CA ASP A 25 -4.89 8.17 9.99
C ASP A 25 -5.12 7.27 8.77
N ARG A 26 -6.24 6.55 8.76
CA ARG A 26 -6.65 5.62 7.70
C ARG A 26 -7.99 6.02 7.08
N SER A 27 -8.45 7.25 7.32
CA SER A 27 -9.75 7.73 6.84
C SER A 27 -9.85 7.80 5.32
N ASP A 28 -8.73 7.90 4.61
CA ASP A 28 -8.61 7.94 3.14
C ASP A 28 -8.17 6.60 2.53
N TRP A 29 -8.04 5.54 3.33
CA TRP A 29 -7.60 4.24 2.83
C TRP A 29 -8.68 3.53 2.01
N PRO A 30 -8.28 2.68 1.05
CA PRO A 30 -9.23 1.83 0.35
C PRO A 30 -9.88 0.84 1.32
N ASN A 31 -11.19 0.62 1.17
CA ASN A 31 -11.91 -0.41 1.93
C ASN A 31 -11.50 -1.82 1.50
N THR A 32 -11.12 -1.97 0.23
CA THR A 32 -10.73 -3.24 -0.38
C THR A 32 -9.57 -3.05 -1.35
N ILE A 33 -8.72 -4.06 -1.48
CA ILE A 33 -7.65 -4.10 -2.48
C ILE A 33 -7.80 -5.36 -3.35
N VAL A 34 -7.74 -5.18 -4.67
CA VAL A 34 -7.74 -6.26 -5.66
C VAL A 34 -6.36 -6.37 -6.29
N VAL A 35 -5.77 -7.57 -6.19
CA VAL A 35 -4.44 -7.89 -6.76
C VAL A 35 -4.60 -8.71 -8.04
N GLY A 36 -4.24 -8.15 -9.19
CA GLY A 36 -4.16 -8.85 -10.48
C GLY A 36 -2.95 -9.78 -10.56
N THR A 37 -3.15 -11.00 -11.05
CA THR A 37 -2.18 -12.09 -10.92
C THR A 37 -1.76 -12.71 -12.27
N ALA A 38 -2.13 -13.96 -12.53
CA ALA A 38 -1.96 -14.64 -13.81
C ALA A 38 -3.05 -15.71 -13.92
N SER A 39 -2.89 -16.65 -14.84
CA SER A 39 -3.81 -17.76 -15.02
C SER A 39 -3.70 -18.75 -13.86
N PRO A 40 -4.75 -19.55 -13.60
CA PRO A 40 -4.72 -20.55 -12.54
C PRO A 40 -3.51 -21.48 -12.66
N GLY A 41 -2.79 -21.66 -11.55
CA GLY A 41 -1.55 -22.45 -11.50
C GLY A 41 -0.28 -21.71 -11.93
N GLY A 42 -0.37 -20.48 -12.44
CA GLY A 42 0.78 -19.64 -12.71
C GLY A 42 1.45 -19.09 -11.44
N THR A 43 2.73 -18.73 -11.53
CA THR A 43 3.49 -18.21 -10.39
C THR A 43 2.85 -16.98 -9.75
N HIS A 44 2.40 -16.01 -10.56
CA HIS A 44 1.73 -14.82 -10.05
C HIS A 44 0.40 -15.14 -9.35
N ALA A 45 -0.31 -16.22 -9.72
CA ALA A 45 -1.55 -16.61 -9.04
C ALA A 45 -1.27 -16.99 -7.59
N ILE A 46 -0.24 -17.82 -7.34
CA ILE A 46 0.15 -18.24 -5.99
C ILE A 46 0.80 -17.08 -5.22
N TYR A 47 1.72 -16.36 -5.86
CA TYR A 47 2.41 -15.24 -5.23
C TYR A 47 1.45 -14.11 -4.82
N GLY A 48 0.52 -13.74 -5.71
CA GLY A 48 -0.48 -12.71 -5.44
C GLY A 48 -1.44 -13.10 -4.32
N GLN A 49 -1.76 -14.39 -4.17
CA GLN A 49 -2.54 -14.87 -3.03
C GLN A 49 -1.81 -14.63 -1.71
N GLY A 50 -0.49 -14.87 -1.68
CA GLY A 50 0.36 -14.55 -0.53
C GLY A 50 0.38 -13.06 -0.21
N VAL A 51 0.55 -12.21 -1.23
CA VAL A 51 0.52 -10.75 -1.09
C VAL A 51 -0.82 -10.27 -0.53
N ALA A 52 -1.94 -10.69 -1.10
CA ALA A 52 -3.27 -10.31 -0.63
C ALA A 52 -3.52 -10.76 0.83
N SER A 53 -3.01 -11.94 1.21
CA SER A 53 -3.09 -12.44 2.59
C SER A 53 -2.29 -11.56 3.55
N ILE A 54 -1.07 -11.15 3.18
CA ILE A 54 -0.23 -10.25 4.00
C ILE A 54 -0.91 -8.90 4.18
N ILE A 55 -1.44 -8.31 3.12
CA ILE A 55 -2.15 -7.02 3.21
C ILE A 55 -3.36 -7.15 4.16
N SER A 56 -4.16 -8.20 4.00
CA SER A 56 -5.31 -8.43 4.86
C SER A 56 -4.92 -8.60 6.33
N ASN A 57 -3.88 -9.36 6.63
CA ASN A 57 -3.50 -9.72 7.99
C ASN A 57 -2.66 -8.67 8.73
N HIS A 58 -1.84 -7.91 8.01
CA HIS A 58 -0.87 -6.99 8.62
C HIS A 58 -1.15 -5.52 8.33
N VAL A 59 -1.65 -5.20 7.13
CA VAL A 59 -2.09 -3.83 6.82
C VAL A 59 -3.51 -3.63 7.35
N GLY A 60 -4.34 -4.68 7.37
CA GLY A 60 -5.71 -4.63 7.88
C GLY A 60 -6.73 -4.14 6.85
N VAL A 61 -6.39 -4.19 5.56
CA VAL A 61 -7.30 -3.85 4.45
C VAL A 61 -7.73 -5.14 3.76
N SER A 62 -9.04 -5.34 3.61
CA SER A 62 -9.60 -6.55 2.98
C SER A 62 -9.08 -6.71 1.56
N SER A 63 -8.32 -7.77 1.29
CA SER A 63 -7.68 -7.95 -0.02
C SER A 63 -8.06 -9.26 -0.69
N SER A 64 -8.20 -9.23 -2.02
CA SER A 64 -8.52 -10.38 -2.85
C SER A 64 -7.60 -10.46 -4.07
N THR A 65 -7.67 -11.58 -4.80
CA THR A 65 -6.93 -11.75 -6.06
C THR A 65 -7.88 -11.86 -7.24
N GLN A 66 -7.43 -11.33 -8.38
CA GLN A 66 -8.07 -11.50 -9.67
C GLN A 66 -7.14 -12.31 -10.59
N GLN A 67 -7.66 -13.40 -11.15
CA GLN A 67 -6.96 -14.17 -12.18
C GLN A 67 -6.96 -13.38 -13.49
N THR A 68 -5.83 -13.39 -14.19
CA THR A 68 -5.63 -12.63 -15.43
C THR A 68 -4.80 -13.43 -16.42
N GLN A 69 -4.51 -12.86 -17.59
CA GLN A 69 -3.61 -13.43 -18.60
C GLN A 69 -2.14 -13.10 -18.31
N GLY A 70 -1.83 -12.41 -17.20
CA GLY A 70 -0.47 -12.13 -16.76
C GLY A 70 -0.07 -10.63 -16.79
N PRO A 71 1.24 -10.35 -16.77
CA PRO A 71 1.81 -9.01 -16.57
C PRO A 71 1.24 -7.90 -17.45
N THR A 72 1.18 -8.12 -18.76
CA THR A 72 0.72 -7.15 -19.75
C THR A 72 -0.74 -6.76 -19.48
N GLN A 73 -1.62 -7.72 -19.19
CA GLN A 73 -3.01 -7.42 -18.85
C GLN A 73 -3.12 -6.72 -17.49
N ASN A 74 -2.30 -7.10 -16.50
CA ASN A 74 -2.32 -6.45 -15.20
C ASN A 74 -1.98 -4.96 -15.30
N LEU A 75 -1.02 -4.57 -16.15
CA LEU A 75 -0.67 -3.18 -16.38
C LEU A 75 -1.85 -2.39 -16.97
N VAL A 76 -2.53 -2.94 -17.98
CA VAL A 76 -3.74 -2.34 -18.57
C VAL A 76 -4.83 -2.14 -17.51
N LEU A 77 -5.01 -3.14 -16.63
CA LEU A 77 -6.02 -3.09 -15.57
C LEU A 77 -5.67 -2.08 -14.47
N VAL A 78 -4.39 -1.95 -14.09
CA VAL A 78 -3.95 -0.93 -13.12
C VAL A 78 -4.10 0.47 -13.71
N HIS A 79 -3.62 0.69 -14.94
CA HIS A 79 -3.73 1.99 -15.60
C HIS A 79 -5.19 2.44 -15.80
N GLY A 80 -6.10 1.47 -16.01
CA GLY A 80 -7.54 1.75 -16.12
C GLY A 80 -8.31 1.76 -14.79
N ASP A 81 -7.63 1.81 -13.64
CA ASP A 81 -8.23 1.76 -12.29
C ASP A 81 -9.20 0.59 -12.08
N ARG A 82 -8.95 -0.56 -12.73
CA ARG A 82 -9.79 -1.76 -12.66
C ARG A 82 -9.35 -2.72 -11.55
N ILE A 83 -8.10 -2.63 -11.15
CA ILE A 83 -7.48 -3.32 -10.01
C ILE A 83 -6.51 -2.35 -9.33
N ASP A 84 -6.26 -2.55 -8.04
CA ASP A 84 -5.40 -1.64 -7.26
C ASP A 84 -3.91 -1.98 -7.40
N ILE A 85 -3.59 -3.27 -7.53
CA ILE A 85 -2.22 -3.78 -7.63
C ILE A 85 -2.15 -4.81 -8.75
N GLY A 86 -1.17 -4.68 -9.66
CA GLY A 86 -0.93 -5.65 -10.73
C GLY A 86 0.45 -6.29 -10.62
N LEU A 87 0.52 -7.62 -10.55
CA LEU A 87 1.82 -8.31 -10.61
C LEU A 87 2.39 -8.25 -12.02
N THR A 88 3.61 -7.75 -12.16
CA THR A 88 4.27 -7.59 -13.46
C THR A 88 5.74 -8.01 -13.39
N THR A 89 6.44 -7.96 -14.52
CA THR A 89 7.90 -8.09 -14.61
C THR A 89 8.47 -6.87 -15.32
N MET A 90 9.79 -6.70 -15.25
CA MET A 90 10.45 -5.49 -15.75
C MET A 90 10.28 -5.25 -17.26
N GLY A 91 10.17 -6.31 -18.07
CA GLY A 91 9.96 -6.18 -19.53
C GLY A 91 8.63 -5.52 -19.87
N PRO A 92 7.49 -6.14 -19.54
CA PRO A 92 6.16 -5.56 -19.76
C PRO A 92 5.98 -4.19 -19.11
N ALA A 93 6.54 -3.97 -17.91
CA ALA A 93 6.49 -2.65 -17.26
C ALA A 93 7.23 -1.59 -18.09
N TYR A 94 8.43 -1.92 -18.59
CA TYR A 94 9.19 -1.03 -19.46
C TYR A 94 8.45 -0.74 -20.78
N GLU A 95 7.94 -1.78 -21.43
CA GLU A 95 7.14 -1.66 -22.66
C GLU A 95 5.92 -0.74 -22.45
N ALA A 96 5.18 -0.91 -21.34
CA ALA A 96 4.06 -0.03 -20.98
C ALA A 96 4.49 1.43 -20.77
N MET A 97 5.63 1.68 -20.12
CA MET A 97 6.16 3.04 -19.94
C MET A 97 6.61 3.67 -21.26
N GLN A 98 7.05 2.88 -22.24
CA GLN A 98 7.41 3.36 -23.58
C GLN A 98 6.20 3.49 -24.52
N GLY A 99 5.04 2.93 -24.16
CA GLY A 99 3.87 2.85 -25.03
C GLY A 99 3.98 1.77 -26.11
N GLU A 100 4.75 0.73 -25.82
CA GLU A 100 5.05 -0.40 -26.70
C GLU A 100 4.31 -1.68 -26.28
N LEU A 101 3.35 -1.57 -25.35
CA LEU A 101 2.60 -2.71 -24.87
C LEU A 101 1.68 -3.25 -25.98
N ASP A 102 1.83 -4.52 -26.35
CA ASP A 102 1.04 -5.13 -27.43
C ASP A 102 -0.49 -5.04 -27.22
N LEU A 103 -0.94 -5.06 -25.96
CA LEU A 103 -2.37 -4.99 -25.62
C LEU A 103 -2.95 -3.57 -25.66
N ASP A 104 -2.10 -2.54 -25.65
CA ASP A 104 -2.51 -1.13 -25.69
C ASP A 104 -1.45 -0.26 -26.41
N PRO A 105 -1.30 -0.43 -27.74
CA PRO A 105 -0.20 0.19 -28.47
C PRO A 105 -0.32 1.73 -28.54
N GLY A 106 0.78 2.42 -28.27
CA GLY A 106 0.88 3.88 -28.34
C GLY A 106 0.47 4.61 -27.06
N THR A 107 -0.07 3.90 -26.06
CA THR A 107 -0.45 4.49 -24.77
C THR A 107 0.68 4.34 -23.76
N LYS A 108 1.24 5.45 -23.27
CA LYS A 108 2.30 5.42 -22.25
C LYS A 108 1.69 5.40 -20.85
N TYR A 109 2.11 4.44 -20.04
CA TYR A 109 1.68 4.33 -18.64
C TYR A 109 2.67 5.09 -17.75
N GLU A 110 2.47 6.40 -17.61
CA GLU A 110 3.37 7.30 -16.86
C GLU A 110 3.01 7.42 -15.37
N ASP A 111 1.85 6.91 -14.98
CA ASP A 111 1.24 7.03 -13.65
C ASP A 111 1.32 5.75 -12.80
N ILE A 112 1.84 4.66 -13.37
CA ILE A 112 2.06 3.41 -12.64
C ILE A 112 3.22 3.57 -11.64
N ARG A 113 3.05 2.97 -10.46
CA ARG A 113 4.03 3.02 -9.36
C ARG A 113 4.47 1.61 -8.97
N ALA A 114 5.77 1.46 -8.71
CA ALA A 114 6.31 0.21 -8.19
C ALA A 114 6.08 0.10 -6.68
N LEU A 115 5.73 -1.10 -6.22
CA LEU A 115 5.57 -1.42 -4.80
C LEU A 115 6.74 -2.28 -4.29
N PHE A 116 6.88 -3.49 -4.82
CA PHE A 116 7.89 -4.54 -4.51
C PHE A 116 7.61 -5.76 -5.42
N PRO A 117 8.42 -6.84 -5.41
CA PRO A 117 9.79 -6.93 -4.88
C PRO A 117 10.82 -6.27 -5.80
#